data_AF-A0A7H4M8I0-F1
#
_entry.id   AF-A0A7H4M8I0-F1
#
_cell.length_a   1.000
_cell.length_b   1.000
_cell.length_c   1.000
_cell.angle_alpha   90.00
_cell.angle_beta   90.00
_cell.angle_gamma   90.00
#
_symmetry.space_group_name_H-M   'P 1'
#
loop_
_entity.id
_entity.type
_entity.pdbx_description
1 polymer ?
#
loop_
_entity_poly.entity_id
_entity_poly.type
_entity_poly.pdbx_seq_one_letter_code
_entity_poly.pdbx_strand_id
1 'polypeptide(L)'
;MLDGRDIDVQATGVRARGGFRYLQPQGDDPWLGILAGISTNDGGQAWRYFPENLMGKALVDYLSGAIKAGQARDATLVYGGNPHLFPYPHNEGQFQVYVPLKNATFAFQPDWPALTGLNIDLNFINNGLWMRADKAMLGNVTASNLDAAIPDYTAEKLLIDADIKGPGKEVGPYFNTTPLKETLGAALDSLQLDGM
;
A
#
# COMPACT_ATOMS: atom_id res chain seq x y z
N MET A 1 22.72 18.38 18.39
CA MET A 1 21.86 18.50 17.19
C MET A 1 22.63 17.98 16.00
N LEU A 2 22.01 17.12 15.21
CA LEU A 2 22.55 16.60 13.96
C LEU A 2 21.54 16.94 12.86
N ASP A 3 21.97 17.53 11.75
CA ASP A 3 21.11 17.78 10.60
C ASP A 3 21.83 17.48 9.29
N GLY A 4 21.04 17.17 8.27
CA GLY A 4 21.51 17.00 6.91
C GLY A 4 20.49 17.57 5.94
N ARG A 5 20.99 18.28 4.93
CA ARG A 5 20.19 18.97 3.91
C ARG A 5 20.65 18.53 2.55
N ASP A 6 19.73 18.56 1.58
CA ASP A 6 19.99 18.21 0.17
C ASP A 6 20.66 16.84 0.00
N ILE A 7 20.32 15.90 0.88
CA ILE A 7 20.79 14.53 0.83
C ILE A 7 20.18 13.88 -0.41
N ASP A 8 21.02 13.25 -1.23
CA ASP A 8 20.60 12.50 -2.43
C ASP A 8 21.17 11.08 -2.32
N VAL A 9 20.29 10.12 -2.16
CA VAL A 9 20.64 8.70 -2.02
C VAL A 9 20.04 7.93 -3.18
N GLN A 10 20.88 7.13 -3.83
CA GLN A 10 20.47 6.23 -4.88
C GLN A 10 20.80 4.79 -4.48
N ALA A 11 19.83 3.92 -4.64
CA ALA A 11 19.96 2.49 -4.41
C ALA A 11 19.23 1.72 -5.53
N THR A 12 19.26 0.39 -5.49
CA THR A 12 18.60 -0.45 -6.48
C THR A 12 17.09 -0.19 -6.53
N GLY A 13 16.63 0.40 -7.63
CA GLY A 13 15.20 0.64 -7.86
C GLY A 13 14.62 1.83 -7.10
N VAL A 14 15.41 2.57 -6.31
CA VAL A 14 14.93 3.72 -5.52
C VAL A 14 15.96 4.85 -5.54
N ARG A 15 15.48 6.09 -5.66
CA ARG A 15 16.23 7.30 -5.35
C ARG A 15 15.43 8.15 -4.38
N ALA A 16 16.07 8.61 -3.32
CA ALA A 16 15.48 9.50 -2.33
C ALA A 16 16.28 10.79 -2.24
N ARG A 17 15.59 11.93 -2.17
CA ARG A 17 16.20 13.24 -1.94
C ARG A 17 15.47 13.98 -0.82
N GLY A 18 16.19 14.54 0.13
CA GLY A 18 15.58 15.26 1.23
C GLY A 18 16.54 15.73 2.30
N GLY A 19 16.01 15.90 3.51
CA GLY A 19 16.78 16.29 4.67
C GLY A 19 16.21 15.70 5.95
N PHE A 20 17.03 15.74 6.99
CA PHE A 20 16.62 15.35 8.33
C PHE A 20 17.19 16.30 9.38
N ARG A 21 16.55 16.30 10.54
CA ARG A 21 17.03 16.98 11.74
C ARG A 21 16.78 16.09 12.94
N TYR A 22 17.83 15.85 13.72
CA TYR A 22 17.80 15.12 14.97
C TYR A 22 18.23 16.01 16.14
N LEU A 23 17.38 16.07 17.16
CA LEU A 23 17.58 16.82 18.39
C LEU A 23 17.58 15.83 19.56
N GLN A 24 18.58 15.93 20.43
CA GLN A 24 18.64 15.21 21.70
C GLN A 24 19.11 16.20 22.77
N PRO A 25 18.18 16.89 23.44
CA PRO A 25 18.51 17.70 24.59
C PRO A 25 18.95 16.81 25.77
N GLN A 26 19.76 17.36 26.67
CA GLN A 26 20.21 16.62 27.85
C GLN A 26 19.05 16.47 28.85
N GLY A 27 18.69 15.22 29.16
CA GLY A 27 17.61 14.92 30.11
C GLY A 27 16.19 15.09 29.55
N ASP A 28 16.05 15.21 28.24
CA ASP A 28 14.77 15.33 27.54
C ASP A 28 14.69 14.30 26.40
N ASP A 29 13.49 14.12 25.85
CA ASP A 29 13.22 13.17 24.78
C ASP A 29 13.84 13.60 23.44
N PRO A 30 14.29 12.65 22.61
CA PRO A 30 14.76 12.97 21.27
C PRO A 30 13.62 13.40 20.35
N TRP A 31 13.98 14.16 19.33
CA TRP A 31 13.10 14.52 18.23
C TRP A 31 13.78 14.30 16.89
N LEU A 32 13.13 13.54 16.01
CA LEU A 32 13.54 13.34 14.62
C LEU A 32 12.52 13.99 13.69
N GLY A 33 13.02 14.80 12.76
CA GLY A 33 12.27 15.29 11.61
C GLY A 33 12.90 14.79 10.31
N ILE A 34 12.11 14.27 9.38
CA ILE A 34 12.54 13.90 8.03
C ILE A 34 11.51 14.42 7.04
N LEU A 35 12.01 15.01 5.95
CA LEU A 35 11.22 15.30 4.77
C LEU A 35 12.02 14.86 3.54
N ALA A 36 11.46 13.95 2.76
CA ALA A 36 12.11 13.45 1.56
C ALA A 36 11.11 13.13 0.44
N GLY A 37 11.52 13.42 -0.79
CA GLY A 37 10.92 12.88 -2.00
C GLY A 37 11.60 11.58 -2.39
N ILE A 38 10.83 10.61 -2.87
CA ILE A 38 11.26 9.27 -3.25
C ILE A 38 10.72 8.98 -4.65
N SER A 39 11.58 8.41 -5.49
CA SER A 39 11.23 7.93 -6.82
C SER A 39 11.67 6.47 -6.97
N THR A 40 10.87 5.69 -7.68
CA THR A 40 11.14 4.32 -8.04
C THR A 40 10.67 4.05 -9.47
N ASN A 41 11.49 3.32 -10.22
CA ASN A 41 11.15 2.83 -11.56
C ASN A 41 10.55 1.42 -11.53
N ASP A 42 10.62 0.73 -10.39
CA ASP A 42 10.03 -0.58 -10.17
C ASP A 42 9.67 -0.77 -8.69
N GLY A 43 8.41 -0.54 -8.35
CA GLY A 43 7.84 -0.77 -7.02
C GLY A 43 7.95 -2.23 -6.58
N GLY A 44 8.15 -3.17 -7.51
CA GLY A 44 8.47 -4.57 -7.20
C GLY A 44 9.81 -4.75 -6.48
N GLN A 45 10.66 -3.72 -6.41
CA GLN A 45 11.89 -3.72 -5.60
C GLN A 45 11.71 -3.11 -4.20
N ALA A 46 10.53 -2.58 -3.87
CA ALA A 46 10.31 -1.85 -2.62
C ALA A 46 10.55 -2.71 -1.37
N TRP A 47 10.35 -4.03 -1.46
CA TRP A 47 10.57 -4.99 -0.37
C TRP A 47 11.96 -4.91 0.27
N ARG A 48 12.97 -4.47 -0.50
CA ARG A 48 14.35 -4.29 -0.01
C ARG A 48 14.48 -3.21 1.06
N TYR A 49 13.50 -2.32 1.14
CA TYR A 49 13.52 -1.11 1.96
C TYR A 49 12.37 -1.06 2.97
N PHE A 50 11.56 -2.10 3.06
CA PHE A 50 10.55 -2.19 4.11
C PHE A 50 11.23 -2.44 5.46
N PRO A 51 11.02 -1.57 6.46
CA PRO A 51 11.60 -1.77 7.78
C PRO A 51 10.84 -2.87 8.53
N GLU A 52 11.23 -4.14 8.31
CA GLU A 52 10.53 -5.32 8.87
C GLU A 52 10.37 -5.26 10.40
N ASN A 53 11.40 -4.81 11.12
CA ASN A 53 11.33 -4.65 12.59
C ASN A 53 10.26 -3.64 13.04
N LEU A 54 9.85 -2.73 12.16
CA LEU A 54 8.83 -1.71 12.45
C LEU A 54 7.46 -2.10 11.92
N MET A 55 7.39 -2.71 10.74
CA MET A 55 6.12 -3.08 10.07
C MET A 55 5.57 -4.43 10.54
N GLY A 56 6.43 -5.29 11.09
CA GLY A 56 6.10 -6.69 11.37
C GLY A 56 6.23 -7.56 10.12
N LYS A 57 6.65 -8.81 10.35
CA LYS A 57 6.94 -9.77 9.27
C LYS A 57 5.74 -10.02 8.36
N ALA A 58 4.55 -10.20 8.93
CA ALA A 58 3.34 -10.52 8.17
C ALA A 58 2.99 -9.45 7.13
N LEU A 59 3.11 -8.17 7.50
CA LEU A 59 2.84 -7.07 6.59
C LEU A 59 3.92 -6.95 5.50
N VAL A 60 5.19 -7.11 5.87
CA VAL A 60 6.28 -7.11 4.89
C VAL A 60 6.11 -8.25 3.90
N ASP A 61 5.81 -9.46 4.35
CA ASP A 61 5.55 -10.61 3.48
C ASP A 61 4.37 -10.32 2.53
N TYR A 62 3.26 -9.80 3.07
CA TYR A 62 2.09 -9.44 2.28
C TYR A 62 2.42 -8.41 1.19
N LEU A 63 3.04 -7.28 1.54
CA LEU A 63 3.32 -6.21 0.57
C LEU A 63 4.39 -6.60 -0.44
N SER A 64 5.38 -7.39 -0.03
CA SER A 64 6.40 -7.95 -0.92
C SER A 64 5.79 -8.96 -1.90
N GLY A 65 4.78 -9.68 -1.44
CA GLY A 65 3.95 -10.55 -2.28
C GLY A 65 3.04 -9.76 -3.22
N ALA A 66 2.43 -8.68 -2.75
CA ALA A 66 1.39 -7.96 -3.46
C ALA A 66 1.92 -6.98 -4.52
N ILE A 67 2.94 -6.18 -4.20
CA ILE A 67 3.48 -5.18 -5.12
C ILE A 67 4.49 -5.86 -6.04
N LYS A 68 4.05 -6.23 -7.25
CA LYS A 68 4.90 -6.95 -8.23
C LYS A 68 5.64 -6.02 -9.18
N ALA A 69 5.05 -4.88 -9.50
CA ALA A 69 5.63 -3.87 -10.38
C ALA A 69 4.93 -2.52 -10.16
N GLY A 70 5.53 -1.45 -10.65
CA GLY A 70 4.93 -0.10 -10.69
C GLY A 70 5.97 0.99 -10.66
N GLN A 71 5.56 2.24 -10.90
CA GLN A 71 6.47 3.39 -10.92
C GLN A 71 5.90 4.51 -10.06
N ALA A 72 6.75 5.19 -9.29
CA ALA A 72 6.37 6.40 -8.57
C ALA A 72 7.48 7.44 -8.73
N ARG A 73 7.13 8.69 -9.03
CA ARG A 73 8.11 9.78 -9.20
C ARG A 73 8.20 10.70 -7.99
N ASP A 74 7.08 10.90 -7.32
CA ASP A 74 6.90 11.91 -6.29
C ASP A 74 6.32 11.30 -5.01
N ALA A 75 6.82 10.13 -4.62
CA ALA A 75 6.47 9.58 -3.32
C ALA A 75 7.08 10.48 -2.23
N THR A 76 6.36 10.70 -1.12
CA THR A 76 6.78 11.64 -0.08
C THR A 76 6.87 10.93 1.26
N LEU A 77 8.01 11.05 1.92
CA LEU A 77 8.23 10.65 3.30
C LEU A 77 8.19 11.89 4.20
N VAL A 78 7.31 11.85 5.20
CA VAL A 78 7.26 12.80 6.31
C VAL A 78 7.45 12.01 7.61
N TYR A 79 8.39 12.46 8.43
CA TYR A 79 8.60 11.95 9.77
C TYR A 79 8.73 13.14 10.73
N GLY A 80 8.04 13.08 11.87
CA GLY A 80 8.17 14.08 12.93
C GLY A 80 7.76 13.48 14.28
N GLY A 81 8.69 13.30 15.20
CA GLY A 81 8.39 12.80 16.54
C GLY A 81 9.58 12.17 17.25
N ASN A 82 9.34 11.63 18.45
CA ASN A 82 10.32 10.85 19.20
C ASN A 82 10.41 9.42 18.62
N PRO A 83 11.54 9.00 18.03
CA PRO A 83 11.65 7.68 17.41
C PRO A 83 11.40 6.49 18.33
N HIS A 84 11.53 6.66 19.64
CA HIS A 84 11.24 5.62 20.62
C HIS A 84 9.74 5.39 20.83
N LEU A 85 8.88 6.31 20.41
CA LEU A 85 7.42 6.23 20.56
C LEU A 85 6.71 5.81 19.27
N PHE A 86 7.43 5.69 18.14
CA PHE A 86 6.87 5.15 16.91
C PHE A 86 6.29 3.74 17.19
N PRO A 87 5.06 3.40 16.74
CA PRO A 87 4.29 4.04 15.67
C PRO A 87 3.28 5.13 16.11
N TYR A 88 3.49 5.79 17.25
CA TYR A 88 2.70 6.93 17.73
C TYR A 88 1.19 6.66 17.95
N PRO A 89 0.81 5.61 18.70
CA PRO A 89 -0.60 5.31 18.97
C PRO A 89 -1.33 6.39 19.79
N HIS A 90 -0.63 7.31 20.45
CA HIS A 90 -1.23 8.40 21.24
C HIS A 90 -0.91 9.80 20.67
N ASN A 91 -0.66 9.90 19.36
CA ASN A 91 -0.40 11.15 18.64
C ASN A 91 0.87 11.90 19.07
N GLU A 92 1.90 11.18 19.50
CA GLU A 92 3.19 11.73 19.94
C GLU A 92 4.11 12.09 18.75
N GLY A 93 3.65 11.81 17.53
CA GLY A 93 4.36 12.06 16.29
C GLY A 93 3.58 11.67 15.05
N GLN A 94 4.20 11.89 13.90
CA GLN A 94 3.67 11.59 12.58
C GLN A 94 4.73 10.85 11.77
N PHE A 95 4.35 9.70 11.23
CA PHE A 95 5.03 9.03 10.14
C PHE A 95 4.07 8.92 8.97
N GLN A 96 4.51 9.32 7.78
CA GLN A 96 3.74 9.16 6.57
C GLN A 96 4.65 8.84 5.38
N VAL A 97 4.28 7.82 4.60
CA VAL A 97 4.82 7.59 3.26
C VAL A 97 3.65 7.58 2.28
N TYR A 98 3.56 8.62 1.45
CA TYR A 98 2.58 8.69 0.38
C TYR A 98 3.23 8.27 -0.94
N VAL A 99 2.66 7.30 -1.65
CA VAL A 99 3.20 6.71 -2.87
C VAL A 99 2.14 6.72 -3.96
N PRO A 100 2.21 7.66 -4.93
CA PRO A 100 1.36 7.62 -6.11
C PRO A 100 1.90 6.60 -7.12
N LEU A 101 1.55 5.33 -6.94
CA LEU A 101 2.07 4.23 -7.75
C LEU A 101 1.27 4.11 -9.06
N LYS A 102 1.97 4.18 -10.18
CA LYS A 102 1.38 4.12 -11.53
C LYS A 102 1.82 2.88 -12.28
N ASN A 103 0.99 2.41 -13.21
CA ASN A 103 1.23 1.21 -14.02
C ASN A 103 1.62 -0.01 -13.17
N ALA A 104 0.96 -0.18 -12.03
CA ALA A 104 1.27 -1.22 -11.08
C ALA A 104 0.75 -2.58 -11.53
N THR A 105 1.49 -3.62 -11.15
CA THR A 105 0.98 -4.99 -11.10
C THR A 105 0.83 -5.36 -9.63
N PHE A 106 -0.42 -5.61 -9.19
CA PHE A 106 -0.76 -5.79 -7.79
C PHE A 106 -1.48 -7.13 -7.57
N ALA A 107 -0.85 -8.03 -6.84
CA ALA A 107 -1.36 -9.35 -6.46
C ALA A 107 -1.94 -9.31 -5.04
N PHE A 108 -3.12 -8.70 -4.89
CA PHE A 108 -3.71 -8.43 -3.57
C PHE A 108 -4.07 -9.68 -2.76
N GLN A 109 -4.23 -10.84 -3.39
CA GLN A 109 -4.50 -12.09 -2.71
C GLN A 109 -3.72 -13.24 -3.40
N PRO A 110 -3.12 -14.18 -2.63
CA PRO A 110 -2.44 -15.36 -3.18
C PRO A 110 -3.36 -16.31 -3.96
N ASP A 111 -3.01 -16.59 -5.21
CA ASP A 111 -3.75 -17.44 -6.18
C ASP A 111 -4.85 -16.72 -6.97
N TRP A 112 -5.08 -15.43 -6.75
CA TRP A 112 -5.95 -14.63 -7.62
C TRP A 112 -5.16 -14.03 -8.80
N PRO A 113 -5.82 -13.74 -9.94
CA PRO A 113 -5.21 -12.98 -11.01
C PRO A 113 -4.77 -11.59 -10.52
N ALA A 114 -3.51 -11.24 -10.78
CA ALA A 114 -2.98 -9.93 -10.42
C ALA A 114 -3.66 -8.82 -11.22
N LEU A 115 -3.91 -7.68 -10.56
CA LEU A 115 -4.38 -6.47 -11.19
C LEU A 115 -3.23 -5.85 -11.97
N THR A 116 -3.42 -5.56 -13.26
CA THR A 116 -2.37 -4.98 -14.12
C THR A 116 -2.78 -3.61 -14.62
N GLY A 117 -1.79 -2.75 -14.91
CA GLY A 117 -2.05 -1.37 -15.34
C GLY A 117 -2.76 -0.52 -14.28
N LEU A 118 -2.63 -0.90 -13.01
CA LEU A 118 -3.32 -0.25 -11.90
C LEU A 118 -2.64 1.07 -11.54
N ASN A 119 -3.42 2.14 -11.40
CA ASN A 119 -2.96 3.38 -10.78
C ASN A 119 -3.56 3.42 -9.38
N ILE A 120 -2.70 3.36 -8.37
CA ILE A 120 -3.08 3.25 -6.97
C ILE A 120 -2.23 4.18 -6.12
N ASP A 121 -2.88 4.95 -5.26
CA ASP A 121 -2.20 5.76 -4.27
C ASP A 121 -2.13 4.96 -2.97
N LEU A 122 -0.92 4.71 -2.47
CA LEU A 122 -0.65 4.03 -1.21
C LEU A 122 -0.25 5.07 -0.17
N ASN A 123 -0.95 5.12 0.95
CA ASN A 123 -0.68 6.05 2.02
C ASN A 123 -0.43 5.28 3.31
N PHE A 124 0.84 5.11 3.66
CA PHE A 124 1.26 4.54 4.93
C PHE A 124 1.24 5.65 5.97
N ILE A 125 0.45 5.53 7.02
CA ILE A 125 0.39 6.51 8.11
C ILE A 125 0.55 5.76 9.41
N ASN A 126 1.61 6.07 10.18
CA ASN A 126 1.86 5.44 11.47
C ASN A 126 1.79 3.89 11.38
N ASN A 127 0.81 3.26 12.04
CA ASN A 127 0.58 1.82 12.04
C ASN A 127 -0.52 1.35 11.07
N GLY A 128 -0.84 2.13 10.03
CA GLY A 128 -1.87 1.81 9.06
C GLY A 128 -1.50 2.10 7.61
N LEU A 129 -2.23 1.47 6.69
CA LEU A 129 -2.11 1.61 5.24
C LEU A 129 -3.49 1.89 4.64
N TRP A 130 -3.60 2.98 3.88
CA TRP A 130 -4.78 3.34 3.09
C TRP A 130 -4.42 3.30 1.62
N MET A 131 -5.31 2.76 0.81
CA MET A 131 -5.09 2.48 -0.60
C MET A 131 -6.28 3.00 -1.38
N ARG A 132 -6.02 3.78 -2.43
CA ARG A 132 -7.07 4.32 -3.30
C ARG A 132 -6.74 4.12 -4.75
N ALA A 133 -7.72 3.66 -5.52
CA ALA A 133 -7.64 3.61 -6.97
C ALA A 133 -8.99 4.02 -7.59
N ASP A 134 -8.95 4.97 -8.53
CA ASP A 134 -10.17 5.40 -9.24
C ASP A 134 -10.78 4.26 -10.07
N LYS A 135 -9.91 3.38 -10.57
CA LYS A 135 -10.29 2.26 -11.43
C LYS A 135 -9.34 1.07 -11.26
N ALA A 136 -9.91 -0.13 -11.24
CA ALA A 136 -9.20 -1.39 -11.35
C ALA A 136 -9.91 -2.33 -12.33
N MET A 137 -9.15 -3.19 -13.01
CA MET A 137 -9.71 -4.21 -13.91
C MET A 137 -9.61 -5.60 -13.27
N LEU A 138 -10.75 -6.27 -13.20
CA LEU A 138 -10.92 -7.64 -12.71
C LEU A 138 -11.33 -8.50 -13.92
N GLY A 139 -10.35 -8.88 -14.74
CA GLY A 139 -10.64 -9.43 -16.07
C GLY A 139 -11.32 -8.37 -16.96
N ASN A 140 -12.52 -8.66 -17.46
CA ASN A 140 -13.31 -7.70 -18.26
C ASN A 140 -14.16 -6.75 -17.40
N VAL A 141 -14.22 -6.97 -16.08
CA VAL A 141 -15.03 -6.16 -15.16
C VAL A 141 -14.23 -4.95 -14.70
N THR A 142 -14.91 -3.79 -14.66
CA THR A 142 -14.34 -2.58 -14.11
C THR A 142 -14.83 -2.37 -12.67
N ALA A 143 -13.89 -2.32 -11.72
CA ALA A 143 -14.14 -1.74 -10.42
C ALA A 143 -13.75 -0.25 -10.46
N SER A 144 -14.53 0.59 -9.79
CA SER A 144 -14.31 2.04 -9.67
C SER A 144 -14.40 2.46 -8.21
N ASN A 145 -13.83 3.61 -7.87
CA ASN A 145 -13.85 4.15 -6.50
C ASN A 145 -13.37 3.12 -5.46
N LEU A 146 -12.24 2.48 -5.73
CA LEU A 146 -11.69 1.47 -4.84
C LEU A 146 -11.00 2.19 -3.68
N ASP A 147 -11.49 1.95 -2.47
CA ASP A 147 -10.87 2.32 -1.21
C ASP A 147 -10.60 1.03 -0.42
N ALA A 148 -9.34 0.81 -0.06
CA ALA A 148 -8.94 -0.31 0.77
C ALA A 148 -8.07 0.18 1.93
N ALA A 149 -8.16 -0.49 3.08
CA ALA A 149 -7.42 -0.08 4.26
C ALA A 149 -7.00 -1.27 5.12
N ILE A 150 -5.81 -1.13 5.71
CA ILE A 150 -5.34 -1.90 6.87
C ILE A 150 -5.13 -0.85 7.98
N PRO A 151 -6.18 -0.54 8.78
CA PRO A 151 -6.11 0.59 9.72
C PRO A 151 -5.12 0.36 10.88
N ASP A 152 -4.91 -0.90 11.23
CA ASP A 152 -3.98 -1.34 12.27
C ASP A 152 -3.34 -2.66 11.84
N TYR A 153 -2.02 -2.67 11.72
CA TYR A 153 -1.26 -3.85 11.33
C TYR A 153 -1.39 -5.01 12.32
N THR A 154 -1.70 -4.74 13.60
CA THR A 154 -1.90 -5.78 14.62
C THR A 154 -3.24 -6.49 14.50
N ALA A 155 -4.22 -5.86 13.82
CA ALA A 155 -5.55 -6.43 13.63
C ALA A 155 -5.63 -7.39 12.43
N GLU A 156 -4.62 -7.38 11.55
CA GLU A 156 -4.49 -8.26 10.37
C GLU A 156 -5.73 -8.26 9.46
N LYS A 157 -6.46 -7.12 9.39
CA LYS A 157 -7.69 -6.99 8.60
C LYS A 157 -7.51 -6.04 7.43
N LEU A 158 -7.77 -6.56 6.23
CA LEU A 158 -7.94 -5.79 5.01
C LEU A 158 -9.43 -5.48 4.83
N LEU A 159 -9.76 -4.19 4.83
CA LEU A 159 -11.08 -3.67 4.50
C LEU A 159 -11.05 -3.19 3.04
N ILE A 160 -12.07 -3.54 2.27
CA ILE A 160 -12.17 -3.15 0.85
C ILE A 160 -13.59 -2.66 0.61
N ASP A 161 -13.70 -1.48 0.01
CA ASP A 161 -14.93 -0.90 -0.54
C ASP A 161 -14.67 -0.52 -2.00
N ALA A 162 -15.60 -0.85 -2.89
CA ALA A 162 -15.48 -0.58 -4.32
C ALA A 162 -16.82 -0.68 -5.04
N ASP A 163 -17.05 0.22 -6.00
CA ASP A 163 -18.16 0.13 -6.93
C ASP A 163 -17.80 -0.80 -8.09
N ILE A 164 -18.47 -1.94 -8.21
CA ILE A 164 -18.23 -2.90 -9.30
C ILE A 164 -19.29 -2.68 -10.40
N LYS A 165 -18.83 -2.37 -11.62
CA LYS A 165 -19.68 -2.28 -12.82
C LYS A 165 -19.14 -3.18 -13.92
N GLY A 166 -19.94 -4.17 -14.30
CA GLY A 166 -19.65 -5.05 -15.42
C GLY A 166 -20.90 -5.83 -15.83
N PRO A 167 -20.92 -6.40 -17.05
CA PRO A 167 -21.97 -7.34 -17.42
C PRO A 167 -22.00 -8.46 -16.38
N GLY A 168 -23.18 -8.80 -15.82
CA GLY A 168 -23.28 -9.85 -14.78
C GLY A 168 -22.62 -11.18 -15.18
N LYS A 169 -22.63 -11.48 -16.48
CA LYS A 169 -21.95 -12.63 -17.11
C LYS A 169 -20.43 -12.62 -17.01
N GLU A 170 -19.80 -11.47 -16.78
CA GLU A 170 -18.34 -11.31 -16.71
C GLU A 170 -17.80 -11.20 -15.28
N VAL A 171 -18.68 -10.93 -14.30
CA VAL A 171 -18.33 -10.92 -12.87
C VAL A 171 -18.08 -12.33 -12.35
N GLY A 172 -18.96 -13.28 -12.66
CA GLY A 172 -18.83 -14.68 -12.27
C GLY A 172 -17.51 -15.33 -12.71
N PRO A 173 -17.10 -15.23 -14.00
CA PRO A 173 -15.84 -15.79 -14.51
C PRO A 173 -14.59 -15.36 -13.73
N TYR A 174 -14.51 -14.10 -13.28
CA TYR A 174 -13.39 -13.66 -12.46
C TYR A 174 -13.37 -14.41 -11.13
N PHE A 175 -14.47 -14.41 -10.37
CA PHE A 175 -14.55 -15.10 -9.08
C PHE A 175 -14.43 -16.62 -9.20
N ASN A 176 -14.78 -17.21 -10.34
CA ASN A 176 -14.58 -18.63 -10.62
C ASN A 176 -13.10 -19.03 -10.76
N THR A 177 -12.19 -18.07 -10.92
CA THR A 177 -10.74 -18.29 -10.87
C THR A 177 -10.14 -18.13 -9.48
N THR A 178 -10.97 -17.92 -8.46
CA THR A 178 -10.55 -17.62 -7.09
C THR A 178 -11.08 -18.67 -6.10
N PRO A 179 -10.52 -18.78 -4.88
CA PRO A 179 -11.11 -19.53 -3.77
C PRO A 179 -12.57 -19.18 -3.44
N LEU A 180 -13.11 -18.03 -3.88
CA LEU A 180 -14.52 -17.67 -3.71
C LEU A 180 -15.45 -18.36 -4.71
N LYS A 181 -14.94 -19.15 -5.64
CA LYS A 181 -15.72 -19.92 -6.61
C LYS A 181 -16.88 -20.68 -5.97
N GLU A 182 -16.63 -21.40 -4.88
CA GLU A 182 -17.63 -22.25 -4.22
C GLU A 182 -18.71 -21.46 -3.45
N THR A 183 -18.54 -20.14 -3.28
CA THR A 183 -19.49 -19.28 -2.55
C THR A 183 -20.08 -18.22 -3.48
N LEU A 184 -19.33 -17.15 -3.74
CA LEU A 184 -19.77 -16.04 -4.57
C LEU A 184 -19.87 -16.43 -6.05
N GLY A 185 -18.96 -17.25 -6.56
CA GLY A 185 -19.04 -17.79 -7.92
C GLY A 185 -20.33 -18.58 -8.14
N ALA A 186 -20.58 -19.56 -7.27
CA ALA A 186 -21.80 -20.39 -7.30
C ALA A 186 -23.10 -19.57 -7.17
N ALA A 187 -23.13 -18.57 -6.28
CA ALA A 187 -24.30 -17.70 -6.11
C ALA A 187 -24.56 -16.80 -7.35
N LEU A 188 -23.50 -16.32 -8.01
CA LEU A 188 -23.63 -15.55 -9.25
C LEU A 188 -24.07 -16.44 -10.42
N ASP A 189 -23.58 -17.68 -10.47
CA ASP A 189 -24.00 -18.67 -11.47
C ASP A 189 -25.49 -19.02 -11.27
N SER A 190 -25.98 -19.18 -10.04
CA SER A 190 -27.39 -19.46 -9.77
C SER A 190 -28.31 -18.28 -10.15
N LEU A 191 -27.90 -17.04 -9.87
CA LEU A 191 -28.67 -15.85 -10.27
C LEU A 191 -28.77 -15.69 -11.80
N GLN A 192 -27.76 -16.12 -12.55
CA GLN A 192 -27.83 -16.14 -14.02
C GLN A 192 -28.80 -17.21 -14.55
N LEU A 193 -28.98 -18.32 -13.82
CA LEU A 193 -29.92 -19.38 -14.18
C LEU A 193 -31.38 -19.01 -13.84
N ASP A 194 -31.60 -18.32 -12.72
CA ASP A 194 -32.94 -17.89 -12.28
C ASP A 194 -33.46 -16.64 -13.04
N GLY A 195 -32.57 -15.91 -13.72
CA GLY A 195 -32.91 -14.72 -14.50
C GLY A 195 -33.19 -14.96 -16.00
N MET A 196 -33.25 -16.23 -16.44
CA MET A 196 -33.59 -16.64 -17.81
C MET A 196 -35.07 -17.02 -17.96
#